data_AF-A0A2V8TYW7-F1
#
_entry.id   AF-A0A2V8TYW7-F1
#
_cell.length_a   1.000
_cell.length_b   1.000
_cell.length_c   1.000
_cell.angle_alpha   90.00
_cell.angle_beta   90.00
_cell.angle_gamma   90.00
#
_symmetry.space_group_name_H-M   'P 1'
#
loop_
_entity.id
_entity.type
_entity.pdbx_description
1 polymer ?
#
loop_
_entity_poly.entity_id
_entity_poly.type
_entity_poly.pdbx_seq_one_letter_code
_entity_poly.pdbx_strand_id
1 'polypeptide(L)'
;MVAAAISRFTGRLLARPLALLEAGITSVRQGRLQQIQVSRTGDEIEYLGESFNRMIETLAASQAEIRQHQELLEERIRQRTEELEKAMHGALAASQSKSEFLANMS
;
A
#
# COMPACT_ATOMS: atom_id res chain seq x y z
N MET A 1 3.74 34.89 -37.73
CA MET A 1 2.79 34.90 -36.59
C MET A 1 2.05 33.57 -36.43
N VAL A 2 1.51 32.97 -37.50
CA VAL A 2 0.79 31.67 -37.44
C VAL A 2 1.62 30.54 -36.82
N ALA A 3 2.89 30.37 -37.22
CA ALA A 3 3.76 29.34 -36.65
C ALA A 3 3.97 29.51 -35.12
N ALA A 4 4.08 30.75 -34.63
CA ALA A 4 4.21 31.03 -33.20
C ALA A 4 2.90 30.75 -32.44
N ALA A 5 1.75 31.02 -33.06
CA ALA A 5 0.44 30.69 -32.49
C ALA A 5 0.23 29.17 -32.38
N ILE A 6 0.56 28.42 -33.43
CA ILE A 6 0.50 26.95 -33.45
C ILE A 6 1.45 26.37 -32.39
N SER A 7 2.71 26.81 -32.36
CA SER A 7 3.68 26.34 -31.37
C SER A 7 3.21 26.59 -29.92
N ARG A 8 2.66 27.77 -29.65
CA ARG A 8 2.11 28.11 -28.32
C ARG A 8 0.88 27.28 -27.96
N PHE A 9 0.04 26.97 -28.94
CA PHE A 9 -1.16 26.15 -28.77
C PHE A 9 -0.81 24.69 -28.47
N THR A 10 0.02 24.06 -29.31
CA THR A 10 0.53 22.69 -29.11
C THR A 10 1.26 22.54 -27.78
N GLY A 11 2.07 23.54 -27.41
CA GLY A 11 2.78 23.51 -26.12
C GLY A 11 1.84 23.52 -24.91
N ARG A 12 0.73 24.26 -24.99
CA ARG A 12 -0.24 24.40 -23.90
C ARG A 12 -1.22 23.24 -23.80
N LEU A 13 -1.63 22.66 -24.93
CA LEU A 13 -2.64 21.61 -24.96
C LEU A 13 -2.06 20.19 -24.98
N LEU A 14 -0.81 20.00 -25.41
CA LEU A 14 -0.20 18.67 -25.50
C LEU A 14 1.08 18.56 -24.67
N ALA A 15 2.10 19.36 -24.98
CA ALA A 15 3.43 19.15 -24.39
C ALA A 15 3.44 19.34 -22.86
N ARG A 16 2.79 20.40 -22.36
CA ARG A 16 2.76 20.68 -20.92
C ARG A 16 1.95 19.64 -20.12
N PRO A 17 0.72 19.26 -20.52
CA PRO A 17 -0.01 18.19 -19.82
C PRO A 17 0.74 16.85 -19.81
N LEU A 18 1.37 16.47 -20.92
CA LEU A 18 2.14 15.22 -21.00
C LEU A 18 3.37 15.25 -20.08
N ALA A 19 4.08 16.37 -19.99
CA ALA A 19 5.20 16.52 -19.06
C ALA A 19 4.76 16.42 -17.59
N LEU A 20 3.57 16.96 -17.23
CA LEU A 20 3.01 16.80 -15.90
C LEU A 20 2.69 15.33 -15.59
N LEU A 21 2.13 14.62 -16.56
CA LEU A 21 1.84 13.19 -16.43
C LEU A 21 3.11 12.36 -16.26
N GLU A 22 4.15 12.63 -17.06
CA GLU A 22 5.45 11.97 -16.94
C GLU A 22 6.08 12.18 -15.55
N ALA A 23 6.01 13.41 -15.03
CA ALA A 23 6.48 13.73 -13.68
C ALA A 23 5.68 12.99 -12.60
N GLY A 24 4.36 12.88 -12.78
CA GLY A 24 3.47 12.09 -11.94
C GLY A 24 3.87 10.61 -11.92
N ILE A 25 3.99 9.99 -13.10
CA ILE A 25 4.41 8.59 -13.25
C ILE A 25 5.76 8.33 -12.60
N THR A 26 6.72 9.23 -12.80
CA THR A 26 8.05 9.12 -12.18
C THR A 26 7.99 9.19 -10.65
N SER A 27 7.11 10.04 -10.12
CA SER A 27 6.88 10.15 -8.67
C SER A 27 6.27 8.87 -8.09
N VAL A 28 5.29 8.27 -8.78
CA VAL A 28 4.67 6.99 -8.39
C VAL A 28 5.68 5.85 -8.38
N ARG A 29 6.57 5.79 -9.38
CA ARG A 29 7.65 4.80 -9.43
C ARG A 29 8.59 4.89 -8.23
N GLN A 30 8.71 6.07 -7.63
CA GLN A 30 9.48 6.31 -6.40
C GLN A 30 8.66 6.10 -5.12
N GLY A 31 7.45 5.53 -5.22
CA GLY A 31 6.54 5.28 -4.10
C GLY A 31 5.74 6.50 -3.66
N ARG A 32 5.83 7.64 -4.37
CA ARG A 32 5.08 8.86 -4.03
C ARG A 32 3.73 8.88 -4.75
N LEU A 33 2.67 8.56 -4.01
CA LEU A 33 1.30 8.56 -4.51
C LEU A 33 0.68 9.95 -4.40
N GLN A 34 1.07 10.85 -5.31
CA GLN A 34 0.55 12.21 -5.37
C GLN A 34 -0.20 12.43 -6.66
N GLN A 35 -1.38 13.05 -6.56
CA GLN A 35 -2.15 13.46 -7.72
C GLN A 35 -1.45 14.59 -8.45
N ILE A 36 -1.60 14.61 -9.78
CA ILE A 36 -1.15 15.73 -10.61
C ILE A 36 -2.27 16.74 -10.81
N GLN A 37 -1.89 17.98 -11.10
CA GLN A 37 -2.85 18.98 -11.58
C GLN A 37 -3.23 18.65 -13.04
N VAL A 38 -4.46 18.21 -13.24
CA VAL A 38 -5.00 17.93 -14.58
C VAL A 38 -5.21 19.24 -15.33
N SER A 39 -4.71 19.30 -16.56
CA SER A 39 -4.96 20.42 -17.47
C SER A 39 -6.33 20.26 -18.12
N ARG A 40 -7.14 21.32 -18.12
CA ARG A 40 -8.48 21.33 -18.72
C ARG A 40 -8.40 21.55 -20.23
N THR A 41 -8.06 20.50 -20.97
CA THR A 41 -7.93 20.52 -22.43
C THR A 41 -9.23 20.18 -23.15
N GLY A 42 -10.19 19.54 -22.47
CA GLY A 42 -11.49 19.13 -23.00
C GLY A 42 -11.44 17.90 -23.90
N ASP A 43 -10.35 17.13 -23.84
CA ASP A 43 -10.04 16.01 -24.75
C ASP A 43 -9.48 14.80 -24.00
N GLU A 44 -8.92 13.83 -24.76
CA GLU A 44 -8.33 12.60 -24.22
C GLU A 44 -7.17 12.85 -23.26
N ILE A 45 -6.49 14.00 -23.34
CA ILE A 45 -5.38 14.35 -22.45
C ILE A 45 -5.91 14.70 -21.06
N GLU A 46 -7.01 15.42 -20.97
CA GLU A 46 -7.71 15.69 -19.71
C GLU A 46 -8.20 14.37 -19.09
N TYR A 47 -8.86 13.53 -19.90
CA TYR A 47 -9.30 12.21 -19.46
C TYR A 47 -8.16 11.34 -18.94
N LEU A 48 -6.99 11.35 -19.59
CA LEU A 48 -5.82 10.60 -19.15
C LEU A 48 -5.29 11.10 -17.81
N GLY A 49 -5.26 12.43 -17.61
CA GLY A 49 -4.87 13.04 -16.33
C GLY A 49 -5.83 12.67 -15.19
N GLU A 50 -7.14 12.71 -15.43
CA GLU A 50 -8.14 12.29 -14.44
C GLU A 50 -8.04 10.80 -14.12
N SER A 51 -7.89 9.97 -15.16
CA SER A 51 -7.75 8.52 -15.02
C SER A 51 -6.49 8.16 -14.22
N PHE A 52 -5.39 8.86 -14.48
CA PHE A 52 -4.17 8.73 -13.68
C PHE A 52 -4.43 9.05 -12.21
N ASN A 53 -5.10 10.17 -11.90
CA ASN A 53 -5.40 10.53 -10.50
C ASN A 53 -6.28 9.48 -9.80
N ARG A 54 -7.29 8.92 -10.47
CA ARG A 54 -8.11 7.81 -9.93
C ARG A 54 -7.29 6.56 -9.65
N MET A 55 -6.32 6.24 -10.51
CA MET A 55 -5.38 5.15 -10.27
C MET A 55 -4.52 5.41 -9.02
N ILE A 56 -4.07 6.66 -8.80
CA ILE A 56 -3.32 7.03 -7.59
C ILE A 56 -4.15 6.84 -6.33
N GLU A 57 -5.41 7.29 -6.33
CA GLU A 57 -6.32 7.11 -5.20
C GLU A 57 -6.53 5.63 -4.87
N THR A 58 -6.74 4.81 -5.90
CA THR A 58 -6.95 3.37 -5.74
C THR A 58 -5.70 2.70 -5.16
N LEU A 59 -4.52 3.05 -5.66
CA LEU A 59 -3.25 2.51 -5.16
C LEU A 59 -2.98 2.95 -3.71
N ALA A 60 -3.34 4.17 -3.34
CA ALA A 60 -3.19 4.68 -1.98
C ALA A 60 -4.11 3.95 -1.00
N ALA A 61 -5.36 3.73 -1.39
CA ALA A 61 -6.33 2.95 -0.60
C ALA A 61 -5.85 1.51 -0.41
N SER A 62 -5.41 0.84 -1.49
CA SER A 62 -4.89 -0.53 -1.41
C SER A 62 -3.65 -0.63 -0.50
N GLN A 63 -2.73 0.33 -0.56
CA GLN A 63 -1.59 0.34 0.37
C GLN A 63 -2.01 0.54 1.84
N ALA A 64 -3.05 1.33 2.10
CA ALA A 64 -3.57 1.49 3.45
C ALA A 64 -4.20 0.19 3.97
N GLU A 65 -4.98 -0.49 3.13
CA GLU A 65 -5.58 -1.79 3.46
C GLU A 65 -4.53 -2.86 3.74
N ILE A 66 -3.47 -2.94 2.92
CA ILE A 66 -2.35 -3.86 3.14
C ILE A 66 -1.68 -3.60 4.50
N ARG A 67 -1.41 -2.35 4.85
CA ARG A 67 -0.81 -2.00 6.16
C ARG A 67 -1.71 -2.42 7.32
N GLN A 68 -3.00 -2.14 7.22
CA GLN A 68 -3.96 -2.55 8.25
C GLN A 68 -4.01 -4.08 8.40
N HIS A 69 -3.94 -4.82 7.30
CA HIS A 69 -3.87 -6.28 7.35
C HIS A 69 -2.58 -6.79 7.98
N GLN A 70 -1.44 -6.15 7.69
CA GLN A 70 -0.16 -6.49 8.31
C GLN A 70 -0.22 -6.32 9.83
N GLU A 71 -0.70 -5.17 10.31
CA GLU A 71 -0.86 -4.90 11.75
C GLU A 71 -1.77 -5.93 12.43
N LEU A 72 -2.91 -6.27 11.79
CA LEU A 72 -3.83 -7.29 12.30
C LEU A 72 -3.21 -8.69 12.32
N LEU A 73 -2.41 -9.04 11.31
CA LEU A 73 -1.73 -10.33 11.26
C LEU A 73 -0.65 -10.43 12.33
N GLU A 74 0.14 -9.37 12.55
CA GLU A 74 1.13 -9.31 13.62
C GLU A 74 0.47 -9.49 14.99
N GLU A 75 -0.66 -8.82 15.23
CA GLU A 75 -1.42 -8.98 16.46
C GLU A 75 -1.94 -10.40 16.65
N ARG A 76 -2.48 -11.02 15.59
CA ARG A 76 -2.93 -12.42 15.64
C ARG A 76 -1.78 -13.39 15.91
N ILE A 77 -0.63 -13.18 15.27
CA ILE A 77 0.56 -14.00 15.51
C ILE A 77 0.97 -13.90 16.98
N ARG A 78 1.03 -12.68 17.53
CA ARG A 78 1.35 -12.46 18.94
C ARG A 78 0.40 -13.21 19.87
N GLN A 79 -0.91 -13.04 19.67
CA GLN A 79 -1.92 -13.73 20.49
C GLN A 79 -1.78 -15.25 20.42
N ARG A 80 -1.59 -15.81 19.21
CA ARG A 80 -1.46 -17.27 19.01
C ARG A 80 -0.16 -17.83 19.60
N THR A 81 0.92 -17.06 19.54
CA THR A 81 2.17 -17.43 20.20
C THR A 81 2.02 -17.43 21.71
N GLU A 82 1.40 -16.41 22.30
CA GLU A 82 1.13 -16.36 23.74
C GLU A 82 0.22 -17.51 24.21
N GLU A 83 -0.81 -17.87 23.43
CA GLU A 83 -1.66 -19.03 23.70
C GLU A 83 -0.88 -20.34 23.65
N LEU A 84 -0.02 -20.50 22.64
CA LEU A 84 0.79 -21.70 22.46
C LEU A 84 1.80 -21.89 23.60
N GLU A 85 2.47 -20.81 24.01
CA GLU A 85 3.41 -20.83 25.14
C GLU A 85 2.70 -21.23 26.45
N LYS A 86 1.52 -20.66 26.72
CA LYS A 86 0.71 -21.02 27.89
C LYS A 86 0.32 -22.51 27.87
N ALA A 87 -0.13 -23.02 26.73
CA ALA A 87 -0.50 -24.42 26.59
C ALA A 87 0.71 -25.36 26.78
N MET A 88 1.86 -24.99 26.21
CA MET A 88 3.11 -25.74 26.37
C MET A 88 3.57 -25.78 27.83
N HIS A 89 3.56 -24.65 28.52
CA HIS A 89 3.90 -24.58 29.95
C HIS A 89 2.96 -25.45 30.80
N GLY A 90 1.65 -25.42 30.51
CA GLY A 90 0.68 -26.27 31.18
C GLY A 90 0.95 -27.77 30.97
N ALA A 91 1.25 -28.18 29.73
CA ALA A 91 1.58 -29.57 29.41
C ALA A 91 2.86 -30.05 30.10
N LEU A 92 3.89 -29.19 30.14
CA LEU A 92 5.15 -29.48 30.83
C LEU A 92 4.94 -29.65 32.34
N ALA A 93 4.20 -28.74 32.96
CA ALA A 93 3.87 -28.82 34.39
C ALA A 93 3.11 -30.12 34.71
N ALA A 94 2.11 -30.48 33.90
CA ALA A 94 1.35 -31.72 34.08
C ALA A 94 2.24 -32.98 33.93
N SER A 95 3.15 -32.96 32.95
CA SER A 95 4.12 -34.06 32.75
C SER A 95 5.05 -34.20 33.96
N GLN A 96 5.58 -33.10 34.47
CA GLN A 96 6.45 -33.08 35.63
C GLN A 96 5.75 -33.62 36.88
N SER A 97 4.53 -33.14 37.18
CA SER A 97 3.74 -33.64 38.32
C SER A 97 3.46 -35.15 38.20
N LYS A 98 3.21 -35.65 37.00
CA LYS A 98 3.01 -37.09 36.77
C LYS A 98 4.28 -37.89 37.02
N SER A 99 5.44 -37.41 36.56
CA SER A 99 6.73 -38.07 36.82
C SER A 99 7.07 -38.10 38.31
N GLU A 100 6.86 -37.01 39.04
CA GLU A 100 7.11 -36.94 40.49
C GLU A 100 6.20 -37.89 41.27
N PHE A 101 4.92 -37.96 40.91
CA PHE A 101 3.98 -38.91 41.50
C PHE A 101 4.43 -40.37 41.30
N LEU A 102 4.87 -40.73 40.09
CA LEU A 102 5.35 -42.09 39.82
C LEU A 102 6.64 -42.42 40.56
N ALA A 103 7.56 -41.45 40.72
CA ALA A 103 8.82 -41.64 41.43
C ALA A 103 8.65 -41.79 42.96
N ASN A 104 7.65 -41.12 43.55
CA ASN A 104 7.35 -41.26 44.99
C ASN A 104 6.56 -42.54 45.33
N MET A 105 5.99 -43.21 44.32
CA MET A 105 5.22 -44.45 44.48
C MET A 105 6.05 -45.72 44.22
N SER A 106 7.31 -45.57 43.77
CA SER A 106 8.31 -46.65 43.61
C SER A 106 9.25 -46.70 44.80
#